data_AF-A0A1H9BGU3-F1
#
_entry.id   AF-A0A1H9BGU3-F1
#
_cell.length_a   1.000
_cell.length_b   1.000
_cell.length_c   1.000
_cell.angle_alpha   90.00
_cell.angle_beta   90.00
_cell.angle_gamma   90.00
#
_symmetry.space_group_name_H-M   'P 1'
#
loop_
_entity.id
_entity.type
_entity.pdbx_description
1 polymer ?
#
loop_
_entity_poly.entity_id
_entity_poly.type
_entity_poly.pdbx_seq_one_letter_code
_entity_poly.pdbx_strand_id
1 'polypeptide(L)'
;MQMRAEVQIRSMIKALSEVVLPAVDAGNQLAQEQTRLTIGMLNLMAQQLPLQFRFDCDELARLLEFSRQLCEQTQGGPGCEAARAELAQGSEHAAEVLQRAAAGPSQVEQAVRELRRLSGVLIGVCSSAMNLEGQDRVARLVLAMSKAQLLRDRAWLLPQGWEPDPQALPPITELLRDTKP
;
A
#
# COMPACT_ATOMS: atom_id res chain seq x y z
N MET A 1 -11.87 9.77 -3.41
CA MET A 1 -11.64 9.08 -2.13
C MET A 1 -10.95 7.77 -2.45
N GLN A 2 -9.66 7.61 -2.13
CA GLN A 2 -8.97 6.34 -2.38
C GLN A 2 -9.51 5.32 -1.37
N MET A 3 -10.25 4.31 -1.84
CA MET A 3 -10.73 3.21 -1.01
C MET A 3 -9.52 2.36 -0.61
N ARG A 4 -8.87 2.72 0.50
CA ARG A 4 -7.78 1.96 1.10
C ARG A 4 -8.35 0.74 1.81
N ALA A 5 -7.56 -0.32 1.91
CA ALA A 5 -7.93 -1.55 2.60
C ALA A 5 -8.41 -1.28 4.04
N GLU A 6 -7.83 -0.31 4.75
CA GLU A 6 -8.29 0.11 6.08
C GLU A 6 -9.76 0.57 6.10
N VAL A 7 -10.18 1.34 5.09
CA VAL A 7 -11.57 1.82 4.95
C VAL A 7 -12.50 0.66 4.57
N GLN A 8 -12.05 -0.23 3.68
CA GLN A 8 -12.80 -1.41 3.26
C GLN A 8 -13.05 -2.36 4.44
N ILE A 9 -12.00 -2.71 5.20
CA ILE A 9 -12.10 -3.59 6.36
C ILE A 9 -13.05 -2.99 7.41
N ARG A 10 -12.92 -1.69 7.72
CA ARG A 10 -13.85 -1.02 8.65
C ARG A 10 -15.30 -1.05 8.17
N SER A 11 -15.52 -0.89 6.86
CA SER A 11 -16.86 -0.98 6.27
C SER A 11 -17.43 -2.40 6.36
N MET A 12 -16.61 -3.43 6.12
CA MET A 12 -17.00 -4.83 6.27
C MET A 12 -17.34 -5.18 7.72
N ILE A 13 -16.50 -4.76 8.67
CA ILE A 13 -16.75 -4.95 10.11
C ILE A 13 -18.10 -4.32 10.50
N LYS A 14 -18.37 -3.10 10.05
CA LYS A 14 -19.63 -2.41 10.32
C LYS A 14 -20.82 -3.16 9.75
N ALA A 15 -20.77 -3.54 8.48
CA ALA A 15 -21.85 -4.29 7.83
C ALA A 15 -22.11 -5.63 8.53
N LEU A 16 -21.06 -6.37 8.89
CA LEU A 16 -21.19 -7.64 9.58
C LEU A 16 -21.75 -7.48 11.00
N SER A 17 -21.32 -6.45 11.73
CA SER A 17 -21.71 -6.25 13.13
C SER A 17 -23.11 -5.65 13.28
N GLU A 18 -23.46 -4.70 12.43
CA GLU A 18 -24.70 -3.91 12.57
C GLU A 18 -25.86 -4.45 11.73
N VAL A 19 -25.58 -5.19 10.66
CA VAL A 19 -26.63 -5.68 9.73
C VAL A 19 -26.67 -7.20 9.70
N VAL A 20 -25.55 -7.85 9.43
CA VAL A 20 -25.54 -9.31 9.21
C VAL A 20 -25.75 -10.07 10.51
N LEU A 21 -24.91 -9.85 11.53
CA LEU A 21 -24.99 -10.59 12.80
C LEU A 21 -26.38 -10.47 13.46
N PRO A 22 -27.04 -9.30 13.53
CA PRO A 22 -28.41 -9.19 14.06
C PRO A 22 -29.47 -9.92 13.23
N ALA A 23 -29.23 -10.12 11.92
CA ALA A 23 -30.15 -10.81 11.01
C ALA A 23 -29.94 -12.33 10.97
N VAL A 24 -28.85 -12.86 11.55
CA VAL A 24 -28.61 -14.30 11.67
C VAL A 24 -29.57 -14.90 12.70
N ASP A 25 -30.18 -16.05 12.37
CA ASP A 25 -31.09 -16.77 13.27
C ASP A 25 -30.45 -17.04 14.64
N ALA A 26 -31.15 -16.60 15.70
CA ALA A 26 -30.74 -16.77 17.08
C ALA A 26 -30.61 -18.25 17.48
N GLY A 27 -31.37 -19.15 16.83
CA GLY A 27 -31.31 -20.60 17.05
C GLY A 27 -30.11 -21.29 16.39
N ASN A 28 -29.46 -20.64 15.42
CA ASN A 28 -28.31 -21.19 14.72
C ASN A 28 -27.00 -20.70 15.37
N GLN A 29 -26.60 -21.37 16.46
CA GLN A 29 -25.40 -21.03 17.23
C GLN A 29 -24.13 -21.04 16.37
N LEU A 30 -23.99 -22.03 15.47
CA LEU A 30 -22.84 -22.12 14.58
C LEU A 30 -22.73 -20.88 13.67
N ALA A 31 -23.83 -20.45 13.05
CA ALA A 31 -23.82 -19.27 12.18
C ALA A 31 -23.46 -17.98 12.93
N GLN A 32 -23.95 -17.82 14.16
CA GLN A 32 -23.57 -16.69 15.01
C GLN A 32 -22.07 -16.70 15.36
N GLU A 33 -21.55 -17.86 15.75
CA GLU A 33 -20.14 -18.02 16.07
C GLU A 33 -19.25 -17.73 14.87
N GLN A 34 -19.55 -18.30 13.70
CA GLN A 34 -18.78 -18.03 12.48
C GLN A 34 -18.82 -16.56 12.05
N THR A 35 -19.96 -15.88 12.24
CA THR A 35 -20.06 -14.44 11.96
C THR A 35 -19.18 -13.63 12.92
N ARG A 36 -19.21 -13.96 14.23
CA ARG A 36 -18.34 -13.31 15.24
C ARG A 36 -16.85 -13.58 14.98
N LEU A 37 -16.48 -14.81 14.60
CA LEU A 37 -15.11 -15.16 14.22
C LEU A 37 -14.62 -14.34 13.02
N THR A 38 -15.46 -14.19 12.00
CA THR A 38 -15.15 -13.36 10.82
C THR A 38 -14.93 -11.90 11.22
N ILE A 39 -15.81 -11.34 12.06
CA ILE A 39 -15.63 -9.98 12.61
C ILE A 39 -14.32 -9.88 13.40
N GLY A 40 -14.01 -10.87 14.24
CA GLY A 40 -12.77 -10.93 15.01
C GLY A 40 -11.53 -10.93 14.12
N MET A 41 -11.52 -11.74 13.06
CA MET A 41 -10.43 -11.82 12.11
C MET A 41 -10.24 -10.50 11.34
N LEU A 42 -11.33 -9.87 10.90
CA LEU A 42 -11.26 -8.56 10.25
C LEU A 42 -10.71 -7.47 11.18
N ASN A 43 -11.06 -7.51 12.47
CA ASN A 43 -10.47 -6.61 13.47
C ASN A 43 -8.97 -6.84 13.64
N LEU A 44 -8.53 -8.10 13.68
CA LEU A 44 -7.11 -8.45 13.73
C LEU A 44 -6.37 -7.92 12.50
N MET A 45 -6.92 -8.15 11.30
CA MET A 45 -6.36 -7.64 10.05
C MET A 45 -6.26 -6.11 10.05
N ALA A 46 -7.27 -5.40 10.55
CA ALA A 46 -7.24 -3.94 10.65
C ALA A 46 -6.10 -3.41 11.53
N GLN A 47 -5.72 -4.16 12.56
CA GLN A 47 -4.62 -3.82 13.46
C GLN A 47 -3.24 -4.17 12.87
N GLN A 48 -3.15 -5.31 12.18
CA GLN A 48 -1.87 -5.82 11.64
C GLN A 48 -1.47 -5.15 10.33
N LEU A 49 -2.41 -4.85 9.44
CA LEU A 49 -2.12 -4.34 8.10
C LEU A 49 -1.22 -3.08 8.06
N PRO A 50 -1.39 -2.07 8.96
CA PRO A 50 -0.50 -0.92 9.00
C PRO A 50 0.95 -1.24 9.42
N LEU A 51 1.16 -2.39 10.07
CA LEU A 51 2.46 -2.84 10.57
C LEU A 51 3.13 -3.85 9.64
N GLN A 52 2.38 -4.53 8.77
CA GLN A 52 2.85 -5.65 7.96
C GLN A 52 4.15 -5.35 7.21
N PHE A 53 4.20 -4.24 6.45
CA PHE A 53 5.41 -3.88 5.70
C PHE A 53 6.63 -3.68 6.59
N ARG A 54 6.45 -3.07 7.77
CA ARG A 54 7.54 -2.87 8.74
C ARG A 54 7.98 -4.19 9.36
N PHE A 55 7.04 -5.08 9.62
CA PHE A 55 7.32 -6.45 10.09
C PHE A 55 8.16 -7.20 9.06
N ASP A 56 7.78 -7.17 7.77
CA ASP A 56 8.52 -7.84 6.69
C ASP A 56 9.95 -7.26 6.53
N CYS A 57 10.12 -5.94 6.68
CA CYS A 57 11.44 -5.30 6.66
C CYS A 57 12.31 -5.70 7.87
N ASP A 58 11.72 -5.79 9.07
CA ASP A 58 12.41 -6.22 10.29
C ASP A 58 12.84 -7.68 10.18
N GLU A 59 11.97 -8.56 9.66
CA GLU A 59 12.29 -9.96 9.40
C GLU A 59 13.47 -10.10 8.43
N LEU A 60 13.45 -9.37 7.31
CA LEU A 60 14.55 -9.37 6.35
C LEU A 60 15.87 -8.89 6.97
N ALA A 61 15.83 -7.86 7.80
CA ALA A 61 17.00 -7.35 8.52
C ALA A 61 17.58 -8.40 9.50
N ARG A 62 16.71 -9.14 10.20
CA ARG A 62 17.12 -10.24 11.10
C ARG A 62 17.74 -11.40 10.33
N LEU A 63 17.17 -11.76 9.19
CA LEU A 63 17.70 -12.83 8.34
C LEU A 63 19.07 -12.45 7.75
N LEU A 64 19.28 -11.19 7.37
CA LEU A 64 20.60 -10.69 6.94
C LEU A 64 21.65 -10.81 8.05
N GLU A 65 21.29 -10.41 9.27
CA GLU A 65 22.17 -10.52 10.42
C GLU A 65 22.46 -11.98 10.77
N PHE A 66 21.45 -12.85 10.73
CA PHE A 66 21.63 -14.29 10.92
C PHE A 66 22.52 -14.91 9.84
N SER A 67 22.34 -14.54 8.58
CA SER A 67 23.16 -14.99 7.45
C SER A 67 24.63 -14.62 7.66
N ARG A 68 24.91 -13.37 8.07
CA ARG A 68 26.26 -12.90 8.40
C ARG A 68 26.89 -13.77 9.50
N GLN A 69 26.17 -13.99 10.60
CA GLN A 69 26.64 -14.83 11.71
C GLN A 69 26.90 -16.27 11.25
N LEU A 70 26.03 -16.83 10.42
CA LEU A 70 26.21 -18.19 9.89
C LEU A 70 27.49 -18.28 9.05
N CYS A 71 27.75 -17.31 8.18
CA CYS A 71 28.98 -17.23 7.38
C CYS A 71 30.24 -17.05 8.22
N GLU A 72 30.16 -16.42 9.40
CA GLU A 72 31.31 -16.23 10.30
C GLU A 72 31.64 -17.49 11.11
N GLN A 73 30.61 -18.22 11.54
CA GLN A 73 30.76 -19.39 12.39
C GLN A 73 30.96 -20.70 11.62
N THR A 74 30.66 -20.73 10.32
CA THR A 74 30.83 -21.92 9.48
C THR A 74 32.21 -21.94 8.83
N GLN A 75 33.05 -22.88 9.29
CA GLN A 75 34.35 -23.22 8.69
C GLN A 75 34.35 -24.70 8.34
N GLY A 76 34.97 -25.09 7.22
CA GLY A 76 34.98 -26.47 6.75
C GLY A 76 35.23 -26.58 5.25
N GLY A 77 35.37 -27.81 4.75
CA GLY A 77 35.83 -28.12 3.39
C GLY A 77 34.95 -27.60 2.23
N PRO A 78 35.24 -28.01 0.97
CA PRO A 78 34.77 -27.34 -0.24
C PRO A 78 33.25 -27.12 -0.35
N GLY A 79 32.43 -28.02 0.21
CA GLY A 79 30.97 -27.86 0.24
C GLY A 79 30.48 -26.70 1.10
N CYS A 80 31.17 -26.40 2.21
CA CYS A 80 30.86 -25.25 3.05
C CYS A 80 31.23 -23.93 2.37
N GLU A 81 32.33 -23.89 1.61
CA GLU A 81 32.75 -22.70 0.86
C GLU A 81 31.74 -22.32 -0.22
N ALA A 82 31.28 -23.30 -1.01
CA ALA A 82 30.28 -23.07 -2.04
C ALA A 82 28.95 -22.56 -1.46
N ALA A 83 28.46 -23.19 -0.38
CA ALA A 83 27.22 -22.77 0.28
C ALA A 83 27.33 -21.35 0.89
N ARG A 84 28.50 -20.99 1.45
CA ARG A 84 28.76 -19.63 1.96
C ARG A 84 28.77 -18.59 0.85
N ALA A 85 29.35 -18.91 -0.30
CA ALA A 85 29.35 -18.00 -1.45
C ALA A 85 27.93 -17.72 -1.96
N GLU A 86 27.11 -18.77 -2.07
CA GLU A 86 25.70 -18.65 -2.48
C GLU A 86 24.89 -17.81 -1.48
N LEU A 87 25.07 -18.08 -0.18
CA LEU A 87 24.41 -17.32 0.88
C LEU A 87 24.85 -15.84 0.91
N ALA A 88 26.13 -15.56 0.66
CA ALA A 88 26.64 -14.20 0.57
C ALA A 88 26.00 -13.43 -0.60
N GLN A 89 25.94 -14.05 -1.79
CA GLN A 89 25.27 -13.46 -2.95
C GLN A 89 23.79 -13.17 -2.69
N GLY A 90 23.06 -14.13 -2.08
CA GLY A 90 21.67 -13.92 -1.70
C GLY A 90 21.49 -12.78 -0.69
N SER A 91 22.44 -12.63 0.23
CA SER A 91 22.44 -11.58 1.26
C SER A 91 22.68 -10.19 0.66
N GLU A 92 23.56 -10.06 -0.35
CA GLU A 92 23.77 -8.81 -1.07
C GLU A 92 22.47 -8.33 -1.73
N HIS A 93 21.80 -9.23 -2.47
CA HIS A 93 20.52 -8.91 -3.10
C HIS A 93 19.43 -8.52 -2.08
N ALA A 94 19.33 -9.26 -0.98
CA ALA A 94 18.39 -8.96 0.10
C ALA A 94 18.66 -7.58 0.74
N ALA A 95 19.93 -7.21 0.93
CA ALA A 95 20.31 -5.89 1.45
C ALA A 95 19.90 -4.75 0.50
N GLU A 96 20.06 -4.93 -0.81
CA GLU A 96 19.58 -3.96 -1.82
C GLU A 96 18.05 -3.79 -1.80
N VAL A 97 17.31 -4.89 -1.62
CA VAL A 97 15.85 -4.84 -1.46
C VAL A 97 15.47 -4.05 -0.21
N LEU A 98 16.08 -4.35 0.93
CA LEU A 98 15.82 -3.65 2.20
C LEU A 98 16.16 -2.16 2.12
N GLN A 99 17.26 -1.81 1.45
CA GLN A 99 17.65 -0.41 1.25
C GLN A 99 16.63 0.35 0.41
N ARG A 100 16.09 -0.27 -0.65
CA ARG A 100 15.02 0.34 -1.46
C ARG A 100 13.70 0.50 -0.69
N ALA A 101 13.48 -0.33 0.34
CA ALA A 101 12.35 -0.26 1.25
C ALA A 101 12.51 0.81 2.36
N ALA A 102 13.49 1.73 2.27
CA ALA A 102 13.82 2.69 3.32
C ALA A 102 12.67 3.59 3.82
N ALA A 103 11.68 3.87 2.98
CA ALA A 103 10.47 4.60 3.38
C ALA A 103 9.28 3.65 3.48
N GLY A 104 8.68 3.58 4.68
CA GLY A 104 7.47 2.81 4.90
C GLY A 104 6.23 3.42 4.19
N PRO A 105 5.18 2.62 3.94
CA PRO A 105 3.96 3.08 3.29
C PRO A 105 3.34 4.34 3.93
N SER A 106 3.35 4.42 5.27
CA SER A 106 2.81 5.56 6.01
C SER A 106 3.60 6.86 5.77
N GLN A 107 4.93 6.78 5.62
CA GLN A 107 5.77 7.94 5.31
C GLN A 107 5.50 8.44 3.89
N VAL A 108 5.37 7.53 2.93
CA VAL A 108 4.99 7.87 1.54
C VAL A 108 3.61 8.52 1.52
N GLU A 109 2.63 7.98 2.24
CA GLU A 109 1.30 8.58 2.36
C GLU A 109 1.33 9.99 2.96
N GLN A 110 2.08 10.18 4.04
CA GLN A 110 2.23 11.48 4.69
C GLN A 110 2.87 12.49 3.73
N ALA A 111 3.93 12.11 3.03
CA ALA A 111 4.59 12.94 2.03
C ALA A 111 3.63 13.33 0.89
N VAL A 112 2.82 12.39 0.40
CA VAL A 112 1.80 12.67 -0.63
C VAL A 112 0.75 13.65 -0.11
N ARG A 113 0.25 13.47 1.12
CA ARG A 113 -0.75 14.38 1.73
C ARG A 113 -0.17 15.79 1.88
N GLU A 114 1.07 15.88 2.36
CA GLU A 114 1.74 17.16 2.59
C GLU A 114 2.04 17.89 1.29
N LEU A 115 2.54 17.19 0.28
CA LEU A 115 2.81 17.80 -1.03
C LEU A 115 1.52 18.31 -1.69
N ARG A 116 0.41 17.58 -1.56
CA ARG A 116 -0.91 18.03 -2.04
C ARG A 116 -1.38 19.29 -1.31
N ARG A 117 -1.21 19.33 0.02
CA ARG A 117 -1.55 20.50 0.84
C ARG A 117 -0.74 21.74 0.41
N LEU A 118 0.58 21.61 0.32
CA LEU A 118 1.49 22.68 -0.09
C LEU A 118 1.20 23.16 -1.52
N SER A 119 0.93 22.23 -2.44
CA SER A 119 0.53 22.56 -3.82
C SER A 119 -0.76 23.37 -3.85
N GLY A 120 -1.77 22.99 -3.04
CA GLY A 120 -3.02 23.72 -2.91
C GLY A 120 -2.83 25.15 -2.38
N VAL A 121 -1.96 25.33 -1.39
CA VAL A 121 -1.58 26.66 -0.88
C VAL A 121 -0.97 27.53 -1.98
N LEU A 122 -0.01 26.99 -2.74
CA LEU A 122 0.64 27.72 -3.83
C LEU A 122 -0.37 28.10 -4.93
N ILE A 123 -1.25 27.19 -5.32
CA ILE A 123 -2.31 27.46 -6.31
C ILE A 123 -3.22 28.60 -5.83
N GLY A 124 -3.62 28.59 -4.55
CA GLY A 124 -4.47 29.65 -3.97
C GLY A 124 -3.80 31.03 -3.93
N VAL A 125 -2.48 31.06 -3.70
CA VAL A 125 -1.70 32.31 -3.79
C VAL A 125 -1.63 32.79 -5.25
N CYS A 126 -1.32 31.90 -6.20
CA CYS A 126 -1.28 32.24 -7.62
C CYS A 126 -2.62 32.73 -8.17
N SER A 127 -3.75 32.16 -7.73
CA SER A 127 -5.09 32.61 -8.14
C SER A 127 -5.45 33.99 -7.61
N SER A 128 -4.82 34.41 -6.51
CA SER A 128 -5.08 35.73 -5.89
C SER A 128 -4.16 36.84 -6.44
N ALA A 129 -3.14 36.48 -7.23
CA ALA A 129 -2.22 37.45 -7.83
C ALA A 129 -2.84 38.11 -9.08
N MET A 130 -2.52 39.38 -9.36
CA MET A 130 -2.99 40.10 -10.56
C MET A 130 -2.23 39.70 -11.85
N ASN A 131 -2.01 38.40 -12.08
CA ASN A 131 -1.33 37.87 -13.26
C ASN A 131 -2.20 36.82 -13.96
N LEU A 132 -3.03 37.27 -14.90
CA LEU A 132 -3.98 36.42 -15.64
C LEU A 132 -3.27 35.32 -16.46
N GLU A 133 -2.13 35.61 -17.06
CA GLU A 133 -1.39 34.63 -17.86
C GLU A 133 -0.78 33.52 -16.99
N GLY A 134 -0.30 33.89 -15.80
CA GLY A 134 0.16 32.94 -14.79
C GLY A 134 -0.97 32.06 -14.25
N GLN A 135 -2.14 32.65 -13.99
CA GLN A 135 -3.33 31.93 -13.54
C GLN A 135 -3.79 30.88 -14.56
N ASP A 136 -3.85 31.27 -15.83
CA ASP A 136 -4.24 30.38 -16.93
C ASP A 136 -3.26 29.20 -17.12
N ARG A 137 -1.95 29.46 -16.99
CA ARG A 137 -0.93 28.40 -16.97
C ARG A 137 -1.10 27.42 -15.80
N VAL A 138 -1.33 27.93 -14.58
CA VAL A 138 -1.58 27.10 -13.40
C VAL A 138 -2.86 26.28 -13.56
N ALA A 139 -3.94 26.89 -14.06
CA ALA A 139 -5.21 26.20 -14.30
C ALA A 139 -5.03 25.01 -15.26
N ARG A 140 -4.30 25.19 -16.37
CA ARG A 140 -3.98 24.10 -17.30
C ARG A 140 -3.20 22.96 -16.62
N LEU A 141 -2.22 23.27 -15.78
CA LEU A 141 -1.44 22.26 -15.05
C LEU A 141 -2.31 21.46 -14.08
N VAL A 142 -3.20 22.14 -13.33
CA VAL A 142 -4.13 21.50 -12.40
C VAL A 142 -5.10 20.58 -13.13
N LEU A 143 -5.67 21.03 -14.25
CA LEU A 143 -6.58 20.23 -15.07
C LEU A 143 -5.87 19.01 -15.67
N ALA A 144 -4.66 19.17 -16.19
CA ALA A 144 -3.87 18.06 -16.72
C ALA A 144 -3.57 17.00 -15.65
N MET A 145 -3.14 17.43 -14.45
CA MET A 145 -2.88 16.53 -13.32
C MET A 145 -4.18 15.82 -12.87
N SER A 146 -5.27 16.56 -12.76
CA SER A 146 -6.57 16.03 -12.32
C SER A 146 -7.11 14.99 -13.30
N LYS A 147 -6.95 15.22 -14.62
CA LYS A 147 -7.30 14.24 -15.66
C LYS A 147 -6.53 12.92 -15.48
N ALA A 148 -5.22 12.99 -15.28
CA ALA A 148 -4.39 11.81 -15.05
C ALA A 148 -4.75 11.08 -13.74
N GLN A 149 -4.98 11.83 -12.67
CA GLN A 149 -5.38 11.30 -11.36
C GLN A 149 -6.74 10.59 -11.42
N LEU A 150 -7.73 11.17 -12.10
CA LEU A 150 -9.06 10.56 -12.26
C LEU A 150 -9.00 9.27 -13.08
N LEU A 151 -8.23 9.25 -14.16
CA LEU A 151 -8.02 8.04 -14.96
C LEU A 151 -7.46 6.90 -14.09
N ARG A 152 -6.40 7.18 -13.33
CA ARG A 152 -5.77 6.21 -12.44
C ARG A 152 -6.70 5.76 -11.31
N ASP A 153 -7.41 6.68 -10.67
CA ASP A 153 -8.30 6.34 -9.56
C ASP A 153 -9.51 5.52 -10.03
N ARG A 154 -10.05 5.78 -11.23
CA ARG A 154 -11.11 4.93 -11.83
C ARG A 154 -10.59 3.53 -12.14
N ALA A 155 -9.43 3.42 -12.78
CA ALA A 155 -8.80 2.13 -13.06
C ALA A 155 -8.53 1.32 -11.78
N TRP A 156 -8.10 1.99 -10.70
CA TRP A 156 -7.88 1.35 -9.38
C TRP A 156 -9.17 0.76 -8.78
N LEU A 157 -10.33 1.35 -9.08
CA LEU A 157 -11.62 0.94 -8.52
C LEU A 157 -12.42 0.00 -9.44
N LEU A 158 -11.89 -0.37 -10.61
CA LEU A 158 -12.52 -1.28 -11.57
C LEU A 158 -13.09 -2.56 -10.93
N PRO A 159 -12.40 -3.26 -10.00
CA PRO A 159 -12.92 -4.50 -9.42
C PRO A 159 -14.23 -4.36 -8.64
N GLN A 160 -14.65 -3.15 -8.28
CA GLN A 160 -15.93 -2.92 -7.58
C GLN A 160 -17.15 -3.00 -8.51
N GLY A 161 -16.96 -2.98 -9.83
CA GLY A 161 -18.07 -3.11 -10.79
C GLY A 161 -18.98 -1.88 -10.88
N TRP A 162 -18.52 -0.70 -10.44
CA TRP A 162 -19.29 0.55 -10.50
C TRP A 162 -18.98 1.41 -11.73
N GLU A 163 -17.96 1.05 -12.51
CA GLU A 163 -17.56 1.77 -13.71
C GLU A 163 -18.56 1.47 -14.85
N PRO A 164 -19.25 2.48 -15.42
CA PRO A 164 -20.22 2.26 -16.48
C PRO A 164 -19.62 1.68 -17.78
N ASP A 165 -18.37 2.04 -18.10
CA ASP A 165 -17.64 1.51 -19.25
C ASP A 165 -16.25 0.98 -18.83
N PRO A 166 -16.19 -0.25 -18.30
CA PRO A 166 -14.93 -0.83 -17.82
C PRO A 166 -13.90 -1.05 -18.93
N GLN A 167 -14.35 -1.25 -20.18
CA GLN A 167 -13.47 -1.54 -21.33
C GLN A 167 -12.75 -0.29 -21.84
N ALA A 168 -13.27 0.91 -21.52
CA ALA A 168 -12.62 2.17 -21.88
C ALA A 168 -11.44 2.56 -20.97
N LEU A 169 -11.19 1.80 -19.89
CA LEU A 169 -10.09 2.08 -18.96
C LEU A 169 -8.93 1.10 -19.16
N PRO A 170 -7.67 1.60 -19.19
CA PRO A 170 -6.52 0.72 -19.17
C PRO A 170 -6.41 0.04 -17.79
N PRO A 171 -5.77 -1.14 -17.71
CA PRO A 171 -5.52 -1.78 -16.44
C PRO A 171 -4.64 -0.90 -15.55
N ILE A 172 -4.89 -0.94 -14.24
CA ILE A 172 -4.17 -0.10 -13.28
C ILE A 172 -2.65 -0.29 -13.34
N THR A 173 -2.19 -1.49 -13.67
CA THR A 173 -0.76 -1.82 -13.83
C THR A 173 -0.07 -0.98 -14.91
N GLU A 174 -0.77 -0.58 -15.98
CA GLU A 174 -0.21 0.28 -17.03
C GLU A 174 -0.16 1.77 -16.62
N LEU A 175 -0.93 2.15 -15.60
CA LEU A 175 -1.01 3.53 -15.10
C LEU A 175 -0.11 3.79 -13.89
N LEU A 176 0.46 2.74 -13.29
CA LEU A 176 1.46 2.85 -12.25
C LEU A 176 2.83 2.97 -12.91
N ARG A 177 3.68 3.87 -12.39
CA ARG A 177 5.07 3.95 -12.83
C ARG A 177 5.81 2.76 -12.23
N ASP A 178 6.54 2.02 -13.06
CA ASP A 178 7.55 1.10 -12.55
C ASP A 178 8.58 1.91 -11.77
N THR A 179 8.68 1.67 -10.47
CA THR A 179 9.85 2.09 -9.70
C THR A 179 10.99 1.13 -10.04
N LYS A 180 11.48 1.22 -11.28
CA LYS A 180 12.80 0.69 -11.62
C LYS A 180 13.85 1.61 -11.01
N PRO A 181 14.92 1.09 -10.38
CA PRO A 181 16.24 1.58 -10.74
C PRO A 181 16.51 1.31 -12.23
#